data_AF-A0A5J5GP47-F1
#
_entry.id   AF-A0A5J5GP47-F1
#
_cell.length_a   1.000
_cell.length_b   1.000
_cell.length_c   1.000
_cell.angle_alpha   90.00
_cell.angle_beta   90.00
_cell.angle_gamma   90.00
#
_symmetry.space_group_name_H-M   'P 1'
#
loop_
_entity.id
_entity.type
_entity.pdbx_description
1 polymer ?
#
loop_
_entity_poly.entity_id
_entity_poly.type
_entity_poly.pdbx_seq_one_letter_code
_entity_poly.pdbx_strand_id
1 'polypeptide(L)'
;MNAYPDGYAFNRSWSDRFIPEIRRIVGAHLLDVAADPFDMHQATDLMVLDGRDLRIAARVRRPGYADRYPFQFTIRSQVPSGAETELAKIVNGAGDWLFYGHSDASERHIERWWLIDLRAFRAALIRQSANGLRIASGDKSNPDGTRFKWFDIRSFPQEPPLVLAHS
;
A
#
# COMPACT_ATOMS: atom_id res chain seq x y z
N MET A 1 0.37 -8.94 -27.60
CA MET A 1 -0.24 -7.60 -27.84
C MET A 1 -1.45 -7.51 -26.91
N ASN A 2 -1.29 -6.98 -25.69
CA ASN A 2 -2.41 -6.89 -24.74
C ASN A 2 -3.01 -5.49 -24.82
N ALA A 3 -4.09 -5.38 -25.59
CA ALA A 3 -4.93 -4.20 -25.69
C ALA A 3 -5.86 -4.15 -24.47
N TYR A 4 -5.36 -3.65 -23.34
CA TYR A 4 -6.26 -3.04 -22.36
C TYR A 4 -6.45 -1.59 -22.78
N PRO A 5 -7.68 -1.05 -22.79
CA PRO A 5 -7.90 0.35 -23.13
C PRO A 5 -7.16 1.21 -22.10
N ASP A 6 -6.15 1.95 -22.58
CA ASP A 6 -5.25 2.79 -21.82
C ASP A 6 -6.00 4.00 -21.26
N GLY A 7 -6.71 3.77 -20.15
CA GLY A 7 -7.44 4.80 -19.43
C GLY A 7 -7.30 4.62 -17.93
N TYR A 8 -7.02 5.72 -17.23
CA TYR A 8 -7.02 5.75 -15.76
C TYR A 8 -8.32 5.15 -15.17
N ALA A 9 -9.47 5.49 -15.77
CA ALA A 9 -10.77 4.99 -15.34
C ALA A 9 -10.90 3.46 -15.46
N PHE A 10 -10.36 2.85 -16.51
CA PHE A 10 -10.38 1.40 -16.70
C PHE A 10 -9.46 0.68 -15.72
N ASN A 11 -8.25 1.20 -15.51
CA ASN A 11 -7.33 0.64 -14.52
C ASN A 11 -7.87 0.79 -13.09
N ARG A 12 -8.55 1.89 -12.80
CA ARG A 12 -9.22 2.12 -11.52
C ARG A 12 -10.39 1.18 -11.32
N SER A 13 -11.33 1.10 -12.27
CA SER A 13 -12.48 0.21 -12.15
C SER A 13 -12.08 -1.26 -12.04
N TRP A 14 -10.99 -1.65 -12.73
CA TRP A 14 -10.40 -2.98 -12.57
C TRP A 14 -9.93 -3.21 -11.13
N SER A 15 -9.18 -2.27 -10.53
CA SER A 15 -8.68 -2.40 -9.16
C SER A 15 -9.78 -2.30 -8.10
N ASP A 16 -10.81 -1.49 -8.35
CA ASP A 16 -11.90 -1.24 -7.40
C ASP A 16 -12.73 -2.51 -7.12
N ARG A 17 -12.70 -3.52 -8.01
CA ARG A 17 -13.35 -4.82 -7.79
C ARG A 17 -12.86 -5.53 -6.52
N PHE A 18 -11.62 -5.27 -6.11
CA PHE A 18 -10.98 -5.92 -4.96
C PHE A 18 -11.26 -5.22 -3.64
N ILE A 19 -11.93 -4.05 -3.65
CA ILE A 19 -12.23 -3.28 -2.44
C ILE A 19 -12.94 -4.10 -1.36
N PRO A 20 -13.93 -4.97 -1.66
CA PRO A 20 -14.55 -5.81 -0.63
C PRO A 20 -13.54 -6.74 0.07
N GLU A 21 -12.61 -7.34 -0.67
CA GLU A 21 -11.58 -8.22 -0.11
C GLU A 21 -10.53 -7.43 0.67
N ILE A 22 -10.09 -6.27 0.15
CA ILE A 22 -9.19 -5.36 0.85
C ILE A 22 -9.80 -4.94 2.19
N ARG A 23 -11.10 -4.59 2.21
CA ARG A 23 -11.81 -4.24 3.45
C ARG A 23 -11.80 -5.38 4.46
N ARG A 24 -11.99 -6.62 4.01
CA ARG A 24 -11.92 -7.81 4.88
C ARG A 24 -10.53 -8.01 5.47
N ILE A 25 -9.49 -7.90 4.64
CA ILE A 25 -8.09 -8.09 5.07
C ILE A 25 -7.68 -6.96 6.03
N VAL A 26 -7.81 -5.71 5.58
CA VAL A 26 -7.39 -4.53 6.36
C VAL A 26 -8.23 -4.39 7.62
N GLY A 27 -9.53 -4.68 7.57
CA GLY A 27 -10.42 -4.60 8.74
C GLY A 27 -9.98 -5.49 9.89
N ALA A 28 -9.40 -6.66 9.61
CA ALA A 28 -8.85 -7.55 10.64
C ALA A 28 -7.64 -6.94 11.37
N HIS A 29 -6.96 -5.97 10.78
CA HIS A 29 -5.82 -5.26 11.37
C HIS A 29 -6.22 -3.92 12.03
N LEU A 30 -7.50 -3.55 11.97
CA LEU A 30 -8.04 -2.36 12.64
C LEU A 30 -8.68 -2.68 14.01
N LEU A 31 -8.80 -3.96 14.33
CA LEU A 31 -9.40 -4.47 15.56
C LEU A 31 -8.30 -4.83 16.54
N ASP A 32 -8.48 -4.40 17.78
CA ASP A 32 -7.68 -4.79 18.94
C ASP A 32 -8.55 -5.55 19.94
N VAL A 33 -7.91 -6.35 20.80
CA VAL A 33 -8.59 -7.02 21.91
C VAL A 33 -9.06 -5.96 22.90
N ALA A 34 -10.31 -6.07 23.35
CA ALA A 34 -10.84 -5.17 24.36
C ALA A 34 -10.08 -5.33 25.68
N ALA A 35 -9.89 -4.24 26.43
CA ALA A 35 -9.31 -4.34 27.77
C ALA A 35 -10.28 -5.05 28.72
N ASP A 36 -9.75 -5.83 29.68
CA ASP A 36 -10.53 -6.69 30.61
C ASP A 36 -11.79 -6.04 31.21
N PRO A 37 -11.81 -4.75 31.63
CA PRO A 37 -13.02 -4.15 32.19
C PRO A 37 -14.18 -4.02 31.18
N PHE A 38 -13.88 -3.88 29.89
CA PHE A 38 -14.89 -3.82 28.82
C PHE A 38 -15.41 -5.22 28.46
N ASP A 39 -14.54 -6.21 28.43
CA ASP A 39 -14.90 -7.62 28.22
C ASP A 39 -15.85 -8.10 29.34
N MET A 40 -15.45 -7.92 30.60
CA MET A 40 -16.18 -8.42 31.77
C MET A 40 -17.53 -7.73 32.04
N HIS A 41 -17.70 -6.47 31.62
CA HIS A 41 -18.87 -5.67 31.98
C HIS A 41 -19.72 -5.18 30.80
N GLN A 42 -19.20 -5.26 29.57
CA GLN A 42 -19.89 -4.75 28.37
C GLN A 42 -20.04 -5.78 27.26
N ALA A 43 -19.72 -7.06 27.50
CA ALA A 43 -19.78 -8.14 26.51
C ALA A 43 -19.08 -7.72 25.20
N THR A 44 -17.89 -7.13 25.34
CA THR A 44 -17.12 -6.53 24.26
C THR A 44 -15.81 -7.28 24.13
N ASP A 45 -15.71 -8.19 23.17
CA ASP A 45 -14.48 -8.98 22.91
C ASP A 45 -13.44 -8.21 22.09
N LEU A 46 -13.90 -7.28 21.24
CA LEU A 46 -13.07 -6.53 20.28
C LEU A 46 -13.41 -5.05 20.31
N MET A 47 -12.37 -4.21 20.24
CA MET A 47 -12.50 -2.77 20.02
C MET A 47 -11.88 -2.39 18.69
N VAL A 48 -12.48 -1.43 18.01
CA VAL A 48 -11.85 -0.78 16.85
C VAL A 48 -10.85 0.25 17.39
N LEU A 49 -9.73 0.46 16.69
CA LEU A 49 -8.86 1.61 16.90
C LEU A 49 -9.69 2.92 16.89
N ASP A 50 -9.97 3.46 18.08
CA ASP A 50 -10.80 4.65 18.26
C ASP A 50 -9.95 5.94 18.17
N GLY A 51 -10.51 6.98 17.55
CA GLY A 51 -9.95 8.34 17.59
C GLY A 51 -9.06 8.81 16.43
N ARG A 52 -8.92 8.07 15.31
CA ARG A 52 -8.27 8.60 14.09
C ARG A 52 -8.97 8.13 12.81
N ASP A 53 -9.30 9.07 11.93
CA ASP A 53 -9.63 8.79 10.53
C ASP A 53 -8.38 8.22 9.83
N LEU A 54 -8.22 6.90 9.85
CA LEU A 54 -7.12 6.22 9.15
C LEU A 54 -7.35 6.30 7.65
N ARG A 55 -6.42 6.96 6.95
CA ARG A 55 -6.47 7.13 5.49
C ARG A 55 -5.68 6.00 4.84
N ILE A 56 -6.38 5.03 4.28
CA ILE A 56 -5.76 3.84 3.70
C ILE A 56 -5.76 3.96 2.18
N ALA A 57 -4.56 4.04 1.60
CA ALA A 57 -4.37 3.92 0.16
C ALA A 57 -4.41 2.44 -0.23
N ALA A 58 -4.90 2.14 -1.44
CA ALA A 58 -4.95 0.77 -1.94
C ALA A 58 -4.48 0.70 -3.40
N ARG A 59 -3.72 -0.35 -3.71
CA ARG A 59 -3.29 -0.66 -5.06
C ARG A 59 -3.20 -2.17 -5.24
N VAL A 60 -3.88 -2.68 -6.26
CA VAL A 60 -3.76 -4.08 -6.68
C VAL A 60 -3.04 -4.13 -8.03
N ARG A 61 -2.09 -5.06 -8.16
CA ARG A 61 -1.37 -5.34 -9.39
C ARG A 61 -1.99 -6.54 -10.09
N ARG A 62 -1.95 -6.51 -11.42
CA ARG A 62 -2.39 -7.60 -12.29
C ARG A 62 -1.57 -8.89 -12.05
N PRO A 63 -2.06 -10.05 -12.53
CA PRO A 63 -1.37 -11.32 -12.38
C PRO A 63 0.04 -11.29 -12.97
N GLY A 64 0.94 -12.10 -12.40
CA GLY A 64 2.34 -12.25 -12.84
C GLY A 64 3.29 -11.14 -12.35
N TYR A 65 2.79 -10.02 -11.81
CA TYR A 65 3.66 -9.04 -11.15
C TYR A 65 4.24 -9.55 -9.84
N ALA A 66 3.54 -10.44 -9.13
CA ALA A 66 4.02 -11.03 -7.88
C ALA A 66 5.27 -11.89 -8.12
N ASP A 67 5.30 -12.65 -9.20
CA ASP A 67 6.46 -13.49 -9.54
C ASP A 67 7.62 -12.67 -10.06
N ARG A 68 7.34 -11.67 -10.89
CA ARG A 68 8.36 -10.83 -11.51
C ARG A 68 9.03 -9.87 -10.52
N TYR A 69 8.27 -9.36 -9.56
CA TYR A 69 8.72 -8.35 -8.60
C TYR A 69 8.25 -8.69 -7.17
N PRO A 70 8.71 -9.81 -6.61
CA PRO A 70 8.13 -10.42 -5.40
C PRO A 70 8.29 -9.59 -4.13
N PHE A 71 9.17 -8.60 -4.12
CA PHE A 71 9.47 -7.76 -2.95
C PHE A 71 9.39 -6.28 -3.27
N GLN A 72 8.87 -5.91 -4.45
CA GLN A 72 8.81 -4.50 -4.85
C GLN A 72 7.38 -3.97 -4.80
N PHE A 73 7.21 -2.82 -4.17
CA PHE A 73 6.02 -2.00 -4.34
C PHE A 73 6.35 -0.76 -5.16
N THR A 74 5.31 -0.18 -5.76
CA THR A 74 5.44 0.96 -6.68
C THR A 74 4.50 2.08 -6.29
N ILE A 75 5.01 3.32 -6.34
CA ILE A 75 4.24 4.55 -6.09
C ILE A 75 4.40 5.45 -7.30
N ARG A 76 3.28 5.99 -7.82
CA ARG A 76 3.33 6.92 -8.94
C ARG A 76 4.06 8.20 -8.55
N SER A 77 5.12 8.53 -9.28
CA SER A 77 6.02 9.65 -9.02
C SER A 77 5.88 10.78 -10.04
N GLN A 78 5.26 10.53 -11.20
CA GLN A 78 5.00 11.56 -12.22
C GLN A 78 3.73 11.26 -13.03
N VAL A 79 3.03 12.31 -13.44
CA VAL A 79 1.95 12.28 -14.44
C VAL A 79 2.20 13.36 -15.50
N PRO A 80 1.82 13.16 -16.77
CA PRO A 80 2.03 14.14 -17.83
C PRO A 80 1.38 15.51 -17.56
N SER A 81 0.23 15.52 -16.87
CA SER A 81 -0.50 16.76 -16.55
C SER A 81 0.21 17.64 -15.51
N GLY A 82 1.27 17.15 -14.85
CA GLY A 82 1.91 17.85 -13.73
C GLY A 82 1.08 17.89 -12.44
N ALA A 83 -0.09 17.24 -12.41
CA ALA A 83 -0.91 17.14 -11.21
C ALA A 83 -0.16 16.43 -10.07
N GLU A 84 -0.54 16.73 -8.83
CA GLU A 84 0.09 16.16 -7.64
C GLU A 84 0.04 14.62 -7.65
N THR A 85 1.21 14.01 -7.48
CA THR A 85 1.41 12.57 -7.63
C THR A 85 1.15 11.82 -6.32
N GLU A 86 1.00 10.49 -6.39
CA GLU A 86 0.84 9.66 -5.18
C GLU A 86 2.04 9.80 -4.26
N LEU A 87 3.26 9.82 -4.81
CA LEU A 87 4.48 10.00 -4.01
C LEU A 87 4.51 11.37 -3.33
N ALA A 88 4.17 12.44 -4.05
CA ALA A 88 4.12 13.79 -3.47
C ALA A 88 3.12 13.86 -2.31
N LYS A 89 1.90 13.33 -2.50
CA LYS A 89 0.88 13.25 -1.45
C LYS A 89 1.38 12.52 -0.20
N ILE A 90 1.98 11.33 -0.40
CA ILE A 90 2.49 10.51 0.71
C ILE A 90 3.59 11.23 1.47
N VAL A 91 4.55 11.83 0.75
CA VAL A 91 5.66 12.58 1.35
C VAL A 91 5.16 13.81 2.11
N ASN A 92 4.11 14.47 1.61
CA ASN A 92 3.44 15.60 2.27
C ASN A 92 2.54 15.21 3.46
N GLY A 93 2.56 13.93 3.88
CA GLY A 93 1.85 13.47 5.08
C GLY A 93 0.44 12.93 4.82
N ALA A 94 0.02 12.80 3.56
CA ALA A 94 -1.23 12.10 3.27
C ALA A 94 -1.07 10.59 3.43
N GLY A 95 -2.15 9.93 3.85
CA GLY A 95 -2.18 8.48 4.03
C GLY A 95 -1.47 8.00 5.29
N ASP A 96 -2.12 7.07 5.98
CA ASP A 96 -1.58 6.34 7.12
C ASP A 96 -1.00 5.02 6.66
N TRP A 97 -1.79 4.23 5.93
CA TRP A 97 -1.40 2.90 5.45
C TRP A 97 -1.54 2.79 3.93
N LEU A 98 -0.75 1.91 3.33
CA LEU A 98 -0.88 1.49 1.94
C LEU A 98 -1.09 -0.02 1.90
N PHE A 99 -2.25 -0.45 1.41
CA PHE A 99 -2.45 -1.83 0.97
C PHE A 99 -1.89 -1.99 -0.44
N TYR A 100 -0.87 -2.85 -0.60
CA TYR A 100 -0.28 -3.19 -1.89
C TYR A 100 -0.43 -4.68 -2.15
N GLY A 101 -1.32 -5.05 -3.08
CA GLY A 101 -1.66 -6.44 -3.37
C GLY A 101 -1.40 -6.85 -4.80
N HIS A 102 -1.41 -8.16 -5.03
CA HIS A 102 -1.35 -8.80 -6.33
C HIS A 102 -2.56 -9.71 -6.50
N SER A 103 -3.27 -9.57 -7.62
CA SER A 103 -4.37 -10.46 -7.95
C SER A 103 -3.86 -11.83 -8.37
N ASP A 104 -4.57 -12.87 -7.98
CA ASP A 104 -4.37 -14.23 -8.45
C ASP A 104 -4.55 -14.35 -9.97
N ALA A 105 -4.12 -15.48 -10.55
CA ALA A 105 -4.23 -15.74 -11.98
C ALA A 105 -5.67 -15.64 -12.53
N SER A 106 -6.69 -15.88 -11.69
CA SER A 106 -8.10 -15.77 -12.08
C SER A 106 -8.67 -14.34 -11.99
N GLU A 107 -7.89 -13.39 -11.47
CA GLU A 107 -8.30 -12.01 -11.16
C GLU A 107 -9.54 -11.91 -10.24
N ARG A 108 -9.71 -12.87 -9.33
CA ARG A 108 -10.83 -12.95 -8.39
C ARG A 108 -10.43 -12.71 -6.94
N HIS A 109 -9.18 -13.02 -6.60
CA HIS A 109 -8.67 -12.95 -5.23
C HIS A 109 -7.32 -12.25 -5.17
N ILE A 110 -6.92 -11.83 -3.97
CA ILE A 110 -5.58 -11.29 -3.71
C ILE A 110 -4.71 -12.41 -3.13
N GLU A 111 -3.62 -12.77 -3.81
CA GLU A 111 -2.75 -13.90 -3.41
C GLU A 111 -1.56 -13.46 -2.54
N ARG A 112 -0.93 -12.33 -2.89
CA ARG A 112 0.22 -11.76 -2.19
C ARG A 112 -0.04 -10.29 -1.93
N TRP A 113 0.11 -9.86 -0.68
CA TRP A 113 -0.09 -8.48 -0.31
C TRP A 113 0.78 -8.04 0.86
N TRP A 114 0.97 -6.72 0.97
CA TRP A 114 1.54 -6.05 2.11
C TRP A 114 0.61 -4.94 2.58
N LEU A 115 0.48 -4.81 3.90
CA LEU A 115 -0.04 -3.62 4.56
C LEU A 115 1.14 -2.79 5.05
N ILE A 116 1.37 -1.65 4.42
CA ILE A 116 2.57 -0.82 4.60
C ILE A 116 2.24 0.40 5.46
N ASP A 117 3.04 0.68 6.48
CA ASP A 117 2.97 1.90 7.29
C ASP A 117 3.64 3.08 6.55
N LEU A 118 2.85 4.07 6.15
CA LEU A 118 3.35 5.24 5.43
C LEU A 118 4.14 6.21 6.32
N ARG A 119 3.97 6.17 7.63
CA ARG A 119 4.79 6.93 8.59
C ARG A 119 6.20 6.32 8.65
N ALA A 120 6.30 4.99 8.74
CA ALA A 120 7.59 4.29 8.66
C ALA A 120 8.28 4.53 7.31
N PHE A 121 7.52 4.46 6.21
CA PHE A 121 8.01 4.80 4.87
C PHE A 121 8.60 6.21 4.79
N ARG A 122 7.85 7.23 5.25
CA ARG A 122 8.31 8.63 5.30
C ARG A 122 9.58 8.78 6.13
N ALA A 123 9.61 8.20 7.34
CA ALA A 123 10.77 8.25 8.22
C ALA A 123 12.01 7.63 7.55
N ALA A 124 11.85 6.53 6.82
CA ALA A 124 12.93 5.90 6.08
C ALA A 124 13.45 6.80 4.93
N LEU A 125 12.57 7.47 4.18
CA LEU A 125 12.99 8.44 3.15
C LEU A 125 13.76 9.63 3.74
N ILE A 126 13.32 10.15 4.90
CA ILE A 126 14.02 11.22 5.62
C ILE A 126 15.42 10.75 6.01
N ARG A 127 15.54 9.56 6.61
CA ARG A 127 16.83 8.97 6.99
C ARG A 127 17.73 8.76 5.76
N GLN A 128 17.20 8.23 4.66
CA GLN A 128 17.95 8.11 3.41
C GLN A 128 18.59 9.43 2.99
N SER A 129 17.84 10.54 3.07
CA SER A 129 18.36 11.86 2.74
C SER A 129 19.32 12.42 3.80
N ALA A 130 19.07 12.18 5.08
CA ALA A 130 19.78 12.84 6.18
C ALA A 130 21.07 12.12 6.59
N ASN A 131 21.10 10.79 6.52
CA ASN A 131 22.21 9.96 7.02
C ASN A 131 22.66 8.86 6.04
N GLY A 132 22.15 8.87 4.81
CA GLY A 132 22.61 7.97 3.76
C GLY A 132 22.10 6.53 3.88
N LEU A 133 21.05 6.27 4.67
CA LEU A 133 20.35 4.99 4.66
C LEU A 133 20.04 4.54 3.22
N ARG A 134 20.47 3.34 2.85
CA ARG A 134 20.31 2.83 1.48
C ARG A 134 19.00 2.07 1.33
N ILE A 135 17.99 2.74 0.77
CA ILE A 135 16.75 2.10 0.32
C ILE A 135 16.91 1.75 -1.17
N ALA A 136 16.86 0.45 -1.47
CA ALA A 136 16.93 -0.05 -2.83
C ALA A 136 15.66 0.39 -3.58
N SER A 137 15.84 1.24 -4.58
CA SER A 137 14.75 1.88 -5.29
C SER A 137 15.20 2.42 -6.64
N GLY A 138 14.25 2.74 -7.51
CA GLY A 138 14.55 3.33 -8.81
C GLY A 138 13.29 3.80 -9.53
N ASP A 139 13.48 4.43 -10.68
CA ASP A 139 12.40 4.99 -11.48
C ASP A 139 12.05 4.10 -12.67
N LYS A 140 10.77 4.13 -13.05
CA LYS A 140 10.27 3.44 -14.23
C LYS A 140 9.22 4.30 -14.92
N SER A 141 9.39 4.46 -16.22
CA SER A 141 8.47 5.19 -17.09
C SER A 141 7.56 4.22 -17.84
N ASN A 142 6.29 4.59 -17.95
CA ASN A 142 5.33 3.97 -18.85
C ASN A 142 5.30 4.71 -20.20
N PRO A 143 4.85 4.06 -21.28
CA PRO A 143 4.66 4.71 -22.58
C PRO A 143 3.72 5.91 -22.56
N ASP A 144 2.75 5.93 -21.65
CA ASP A 144 1.77 7.02 -21.47
C ASP A 144 2.35 8.28 -20.76
N GLY A 145 3.66 8.29 -20.50
CA GLY A 145 4.35 9.37 -19.81
C GLY A 145 4.18 9.40 -18.29
N THR A 146 3.39 8.48 -17.71
CA THR A 146 3.36 8.29 -16.25
C THR A 146 4.67 7.64 -15.80
N ARG A 147 5.17 8.05 -14.62
CA ARG A 147 6.34 7.41 -13.99
C ARG A 147 6.00 6.92 -12.61
N PHE A 148 6.67 5.86 -12.19
CA PHE A 148 6.60 5.34 -10.85
C PHE A 148 7.98 5.09 -10.29
N LYS A 149 8.09 5.25 -8.97
CA LYS A 149 9.23 4.82 -8.19
C LYS A 149 8.93 3.44 -7.64
N TRP A 150 9.84 2.49 -7.84
CA TRP A 150 9.79 1.19 -7.19
C TRP A 150 10.69 1.20 -5.95
N PHE A 151 10.32 0.40 -4.96
CA PHE A 151 11.07 0.24 -3.71
C PHE A 151 11.10 -1.24 -3.34
N ASP A 152 12.27 -1.76 -2.94
CA ASP A 152 12.38 -3.11 -2.37
C ASP A 152 12.08 -3.05 -0.88
N ILE A 153 11.03 -3.76 -0.47
CA ILE A 153 10.50 -3.74 0.90
C ILE A 153 11.53 -4.22 1.93
N ARG A 154 12.46 -5.09 1.52
CA ARG A 154 13.50 -5.68 2.39
C ARG A 154 14.64 -4.71 2.69
N SER A 155 14.73 -3.61 1.94
CA SER A 155 15.78 -2.61 2.11
C SER A 155 15.43 -1.52 3.15
N PHE A 156 14.23 -1.58 3.73
CA PHE A 156 13.82 -0.65 4.77
C PHE A 156 14.39 -1.07 6.14
N PRO A 157 14.56 -0.11 7.06
CA PRO A 157 14.95 -0.41 8.44
C PRO A 157 13.95 -1.35 9.11
N GLN A 158 14.44 -2.14 10.06
CA GLN A 158 13.58 -2.95 10.92
C GLN A 158 12.75 -2.09 11.88
N GLU A 159 13.26 -0.90 12.26
CA GLU A 159 12.60 -0.04 13.24
C GLU A 159 12.47 1.44 12.80
N PRO A 160 11.25 2.02 12.80
CA PRO A 160 9.97 1.30 12.92
C PRO A 160 9.75 0.36 11.70
N PRO A 161 8.98 -0.73 11.85
CA PRO A 161 8.75 -1.68 10.78
C PRO A 161 7.95 -1.04 9.64
N LEU A 162 8.37 -1.29 8.39
CA LEU A 162 7.63 -0.82 7.22
C LEU A 162 6.32 -1.60 7.03
N VAL A 163 6.33 -2.90 7.28
CA VAL A 163 5.23 -3.82 7.00
C VAL A 163 4.51 -4.15 8.29
N LEU A 164 3.22 -3.84 8.33
CA LEU A 164 2.33 -4.13 9.46
C LEU A 164 1.80 -5.56 9.39
N ALA A 165 1.49 -6.03 8.17
CA ALA A 165 0.99 -7.36 7.89
C ALA A 165 1.22 -7.75 6.43
N HIS A 166 1.20 -9.04 6.12
CA HIS A 166 1.31 -9.59 4.77
C HIS A 166 0.71 -11.00 4.68
N SER A 167 0.53 -11.51 3.45
CA SER A 167 0.29 -12.94 3.19
C SER A 167 1.53 -13.72 2.77
#